data_AF-A0A699UJN8-F1
#
_entry.id   AF-A0A699UJN8-F1
#
_cell.length_a   1.000
_cell.length_b   1.000
_cell.length_c   1.000
_cell.angle_alpha   90.00
_cell.angle_beta   90.00
_cell.angle_gamma   90.00
#
_symmetry.space_group_name_H-M   'P 1'
#
loop_
_entity.id
_entity.type
_entity.pdbx_description
1 polymer ?
#
loop_
_entity_poly.entity_id
_entity_poly.type
_entity_poly.pdbx_seq_one_letter_code
_entity_poly.pdbx_strand_id
1 'polypeptide(L)' 'MSAPPKSDARIIRPTELAEADGFVFGFPTRFGMMAAQFKAFLDATGGLWRTQQLAGKPAGIFYSTGSQGGGQETTA' A
#
# COMPACT_ATOMS: atom_id res chain seq x y z
N MET A 1 20.46 -12.72 -7.21
CA MET A 1 19.14 -12.04 -7.29
C MET A 1 19.37 -10.64 -7.80
N SER A 2 18.95 -10.33 -9.03
CA SER A 2 18.86 -8.95 -9.51
C SER A 2 17.40 -8.54 -9.44
N ALA A 3 17.10 -7.35 -8.92
CA ALA A 3 15.74 -6.83 -8.99
C ALA A 3 15.38 -6.62 -10.48
N PRO A 4 14.13 -6.91 -10.89
CA PRO A 4 13.66 -6.54 -12.21
C PRO A 4 13.86 -5.03 -12.44
N PRO A 5 14.01 -4.58 -13.71
CA PRO A 5 14.00 -3.17 -14.04
C PRO A 5 12.75 -2.49 -13.48
N LYS A 6 12.89 -1.22 -13.09
CA LYS A 6 11.76 -0.43 -12.61
C LYS A 6 10.68 -0.37 -13.70
N SER A 7 9.45 -0.72 -13.34
CA SER A 7 8.29 -0.61 -14.23
C SER A 7 8.03 0.86 -14.61
N ASP A 8 7.49 1.06 -15.80
CA ASP A 8 6.96 2.30 -16.36
C ASP A 8 5.56 2.68 -15.82
N ALA A 9 5.07 1.94 -14.82
CA ALA A 9 3.80 2.22 -14.17
C ALA A 9 3.71 3.67 -13.66
N ARG A 10 2.53 4.27 -13.86
CA ARG A 10 2.22 5.62 -13.38
C ARG A 10 2.42 5.71 -11.87
N ILE A 11 3.25 6.65 -11.44
CA ILE A 11 3.41 7.00 -10.03
C ILE A 11 2.28 7.94 -9.64
N ILE A 12 1.55 7.60 -8.58
CA ILE A 12 0.46 8.42 -8.04
C ILE A 12 0.90 9.13 -6.75
N ARG A 13 0.33 10.30 -6.48
CA ARG A 13 0.44 10.98 -5.19
C ARG A 13 -0.71 10.56 -4.25
N PRO A 14 -0.54 10.70 -2.93
CA PRO A 14 -1.59 10.37 -1.95
C PRO A 14 -2.94 11.04 -2.24
N THR A 15 -2.95 12.28 -2.72
CA THR A 15 -4.16 13.05 -3.03
C THR A 15 -4.99 12.46 -4.16
N GLU A 16 -4.36 11.70 -5.07
CA GLU A 16 -5.03 11.11 -6.25
C GLU A 16 -5.84 9.86 -5.88
N LEU A 17 -5.74 9.37 -4.64
CA LEU A 17 -6.58 8.27 -4.15
C LEU A 17 -8.08 8.62 -4.16
N ALA A 18 -8.43 9.90 -4.06
CA ALA A 18 -9.83 10.33 -4.09
C ALA A 18 -10.52 10.03 -5.43
N GLU A 19 -9.75 9.95 -6.53
CA GLU A 19 -10.24 9.76 -7.89
C GLU A 19 -10.57 8.29 -8.19
N ALA A 20 -10.06 7.33 -7.41
CA ALA A 20 -10.25 5.90 -7.67
C ALA A 20 -11.56 5.39 -7.06
N ASP A 21 -12.26 4.47 -7.74
CA ASP A 21 -13.48 3.84 -7.19
C ASP A 21 -13.18 2.78 -6.11
N GLY A 22 -11.97 2.22 -6.11
CA GLY A 22 -11.51 1.22 -5.14
C GLY A 22 -10.01 0.98 -5.25
N PHE A 23 -9.47 0.19 -4.33
CA PHE A 23 -8.03 0.03 -4.16
C PHE A 23 -7.60 -1.43 -4.08
N VAL A 24 -6.41 -1.71 -4.60
CA VAL A 24 -5.65 -2.93 -4.30
C VAL A 24 -4.22 -2.52 -3.99
N PHE A 25 -3.79 -2.66 -2.74
CA PHE A 25 -2.46 -2.26 -2.28
C PHE A 25 -1.51 -3.45 -2.16
N GLY A 26 -0.32 -3.31 -2.74
CA GLY A 26 0.72 -4.34 -2.71
C GLY A 26 1.98 -3.85 -2.02
N PHE A 27 2.45 -4.55 -0.99
CA PHE A 27 3.71 -4.21 -0.32
C PHE A 27 4.38 -5.43 0.33
N PRO A 28 5.73 -5.46 0.42
CA PRO A 28 6.41 -6.55 1.08
C PRO A 28 6.22 -6.49 2.59
N THR A 29 6.13 -7.68 3.21
CA THR A 29 6.21 -7.83 4.67
C THR A 29 7.58 -7.42 5.17
N ARG A 30 7.61 -6.56 6.18
CA ARG A 30 8.83 -6.16 6.90
C ARG A 30 8.59 -6.36 8.40
N PHE A 31 9.09 -7.47 8.93
CA PHE A 31 8.93 -7.86 10.34
C PHE A 31 7.47 -7.84 10.81
N GLY A 32 6.57 -8.42 10.00
CA GLY A 32 5.14 -8.48 10.30
C GLY A 32 4.39 -7.17 10.12
N MET A 33 5.00 -6.15 9.52
CA MET A 33 4.41 -4.84 9.22
C MET A 33 4.57 -4.49 7.73
N MET A 34 3.84 -3.47 7.27
CA MET A 34 4.07 -2.87 5.95
C MET A 34 5.47 -2.22 5.85
N ALA A 35 6.03 -2.15 4.64
CA ALA A 35 7.27 -1.43 4.40
C ALA A 35 7.15 0.07 4.72
N ALA A 36 8.24 0.69 5.20
CA ALA A 36 8.26 2.09 5.63
C ALA A 36 7.81 3.07 4.54
N GLN A 37 8.12 2.77 3.27
CA GLN A 37 7.68 3.56 2.12
C GLN A 37 6.15 3.58 1.97
N PHE A 38 5.50 2.44 2.20
CA PHE A 38 4.04 2.34 2.13
C PHE A 38 3.39 3.02 3.34
N LYS A 39 3.98 2.86 4.54
CA LYS A 39 3.54 3.59 5.74
C LYS A 39 3.60 5.11 5.54
N ALA A 40 4.70 5.63 4.99
CA ALA A 40 4.85 7.05 4.71
C ALA A 40 3.85 7.57 3.67
N PHE A 41 3.51 6.75 2.67
CA PHE A 41 2.47 7.08 1.69
C PHE A 41 1.09 7.23 2.35
N LEU A 42 0.71 6.30 3.23
CA LEU A 42 -0.55 6.40 3.99
C LEU A 42 -0.53 7.55 5.00
N ASP A 43 0.59 7.83 5.65
CA ASP A 43 0.69 8.97 6.58
C ASP A 43 0.45 10.32 5.89
N ALA A 44 0.81 10.40 4.61
CA ALA A 44 0.55 11.58 3.78
C ALA A 44 -0.94 11.74 3.36
N THR A 45 -1.83 10.78 3.66
CA THR A 45 -3.27 10.87 3.35
C THR A 45 -4.10 11.59 4.42
N GLY A 46 -3.47 12.22 5.43
CA GLY A 46 -4.19 12.86 6.54
C GLY A 46 -5.23 13.92 6.12
N GLY A 47 -4.99 14.64 5.02
CA GLY A 47 -5.95 15.57 4.44
C GLY A 47 -7.21 14.87 3.90
N LEU A 48 -7.04 13.75 3.19
CA LEU A 48 -8.16 12.96 2.66
C LEU A 48 -8.99 12.34 3.78
N TRP A 49 -8.32 11.82 4.81
CA TRP A 49 -8.95 11.26 6.01
C TRP A 49 -9.84 12.27 6.71
N ARG A 50 -9.33 13.50 6.93
CA ARG A 50 -10.08 14.58 7.59
C ARG A 50 -11.41 14.90 6.89
N THR A 51 -11.43 14.79 5.57
CA THR A 51 -12.60 15.06 4.72
C THR A 51 -13.40 13.80 4.36
N GLN A 52 -13.04 12.63 4.91
CA GLN A 52 -13.64 11.34 4.58
C GLN A 52 -13.69 10.98 3.08
N GLN A 53 -12.77 11.52 2.27
CA GLN A 53 -12.78 11.33 0.81
C GLN A 53 -12.56 9.88 0.36
N LEU A 54 -12.06 9.02 1.25
CA LEU A 54 -11.83 7.60 0.97
C LEU A 54 -12.91 6.69 1.59
N ALA A 55 -13.89 7.25 2.32
CA ALA A 55 -14.92 6.46 2.97
C ALA A 55 -15.82 5.76 1.95
N GLY A 56 -16.15 4.49 2.22
CA GLY A 56 -17.02 3.68 1.36
C GLY A 56 -16.35 3.08 0.12
N LYS A 57 -15.11 3.47 -0.21
CA LYS A 57 -14.35 2.88 -1.31
C LYS A 57 -13.80 1.51 -0.89
N PRO A 58 -14.10 0.41 -1.61
CA PRO A 58 -13.57 -0.91 -1.28
C PRO A 58 -12.04 -0.95 -1.43
N ALA A 59 -11.36 -1.70 -0.55
CA ALA A 59 -9.92 -1.88 -0.57
C ALA A 59 -9.55 -3.35 -0.34
N GLY A 60 -8.60 -3.83 -1.13
CA GLY A 60 -7.90 -5.10 -0.92
C GLY A 60 -6.42 -4.87 -0.70
N ILE A 61 -5.76 -5.84 -0.09
CA ILE A 61 -4.31 -5.83 0.12
C ILE A 61 -3.70 -7.17 -0.29
N PHE A 62 -2.47 -7.12 -0.76
CA PHE A 62 -1.65 -8.30 -0.97
C PHE A 62 -0.21 -8.01 -0.56
N TYR A 63 0.52 -9.07 -0.24
CA TYR A 63 1.85 -8.95 0.33
C TYR A 63 2.79 -10.01 -0.24
N SER A 64 4.08 -9.71 -0.16
CA SER A 64 5.15 -10.65 -0.49
C SER A 64 6.04 -10.85 0.73
N THR A 65 6.40 -12.10 1.02
CA THR A 65 7.35 -12.46 2.08
C THR A 65 8.37 -13.45 1.55
N GLY A 66 9.55 -13.50 2.19
CA GLY A 66 10.64 -14.40 1.79
C GLY A 66 10.48 -15.84 2.31
N SER A 67 9.56 -16.07 3.26
CA SER A 67 9.34 -17.38 3.88
C SER A 67 7.87 -17.60 4.24
N GLN A 68 7.44 -18.86 4.23
CA GLN A 68 6.15 -19.23 4.82
C GLN A 68 6.14 -18.92 6.32
N GLY A 69 5.06 -18.34 6.84
CA GLY A 69 4.97 -17.92 8.25
C GLY A 69 5.82 -16.69 8.60
N GLY A 70 6.42 -16.01 7.62
CA GLY A 70 7.28 -14.83 7.81
C GLY A 70 6.55 -13.53 8.17
N GLY A 71 5.41 -13.59 8.87
CA GLY A 71 4.60 -12.43 9.26
C GLY A 71 3.66 -11.91 8.17
N GLN A 72 3.36 -12.73 7.16
CA GLN A 72 2.43 -12.35 6.09
C GLN A 72 1.01 -12.10 6.60
N GLU A 73 0.54 -12.93 7.55
CA GLU A 73 -0.77 -12.77 8.18
C GLU A 73 -0.85 -11.56 9.10
N THR A 74 0.24 -11.22 9.80
CA THR A 74 0.27 -10.04 10.68
C THR A 74 0.48 -8.74 9.90
N THR A 75 1.00 -8.82 8.68
CA THR A 75 1.15 -7.68 7.76
C THR A 75 -0.19 -7.27 7.15
N ALA A 76 -1.11 -8.24 7.01
CA ALA A 76 -2.45 -8.06 6.48
C ALA A 76 -3.28 -7.16 7.40
#